data_AF-A0A7S3D0A9-F1
#
_entry.id   AF-A0A7S3D0A9-F1
#
_cell.length_a   1.000
_cell.length_b   1.000
_cell.length_c   1.000
_cell.angle_alpha   90.00
_cell.angle_beta   90.00
_cell.angle_gamma   90.00
#
_symmetry.space_group_name_H-M   'P 1'
#
loop_
_entity.id
_entity.type
_entity.pdbx_description
1 polymer ?
#
loop_
_entity_poly.entity_id
_entity_poly.type
_entity_poly.pdbx_seq_one_letter_code
_entity_poly.pdbx_strand_id
1 'polypeptide(L)'
;SGYSQAQEVSEDIIDMIDREADGSDSLEGFVFCHSIAGGTGSGMGSFLLEELSDRYPKKLIQTYSVFPNQQETSDVVVQPYNSVLTLKRLTLNADCVVVLDNTALNRIASDRLRIQNPSFEELNSLVSTIMAASTTTLRYPGYMNNDLVGMIASLIPTPRCHFLMTGYTPLTLDRQNLNVRKTSVLDVMRRLLQRRNMMVSTPTSAFKDGKYISILNIIQGEVDPTQVHKSLQRIRERRLADFIPWGPASIQVALAAKSPYLESAHRVSGLMMANHTSVNSLFQRALKDYDALRKRNAFLDNYKKQDMFKDSLDEFDDSRDVVQNLVDEYKACERPDYLEWCGA
;
A
#
# COMPACT_ATOMS: atom_id res chain seq x y z
N SER A 1 21.38 -12.17 4.56
CA SER A 1 22.00 -11.46 5.69
C SER A 1 20.94 -10.98 6.65
N GLY A 2 20.12 -9.97 6.31
CA GLY A 2 19.07 -9.48 7.22
C GLY A 2 18.11 -10.57 7.73
N TYR A 3 17.74 -11.53 6.89
CA TYR A 3 16.92 -12.68 7.29
C TYR A 3 17.63 -13.58 8.32
N SER A 4 18.85 -14.02 8.04
CA SER A 4 19.66 -14.86 8.95
C SER A 4 19.97 -14.13 10.27
N GLN A 5 20.27 -12.84 10.21
CA GLN A 5 20.46 -12.02 11.43
C GLN A 5 19.20 -11.97 12.28
N ALA A 6 18.02 -11.86 11.66
CA ALA A 6 16.75 -11.87 12.39
C ALA A 6 16.52 -13.21 13.10
N GLN A 7 16.95 -14.32 12.50
CA GLN A 7 16.89 -15.64 13.12
C GLN A 7 17.80 -15.73 14.36
N GLU A 8 19.01 -15.16 14.31
CA GLU A 8 19.96 -15.14 15.44
C GLU A 8 19.42 -14.36 16.65
N VAL A 9 18.67 -13.28 16.42
CA VAL A 9 18.07 -12.45 17.48
C VAL A 9 16.56 -12.64 17.61
N SER A 10 16.04 -13.77 17.11
CA SER A 10 14.59 -14.00 17.02
C SER A 10 13.93 -14.06 18.39
N GLU A 11 14.53 -14.77 19.35
CA GLU A 11 14.04 -14.85 20.73
C GLU A 11 13.89 -13.46 21.35
N ASP A 12 14.93 -12.62 21.28
CA ASP A 12 14.89 -11.26 21.84
C ASP A 12 13.80 -10.40 21.20
N ILE A 13 13.66 -10.44 19.87
CA ILE A 13 12.65 -9.65 19.16
C ILE A 13 11.24 -10.11 19.53
N ILE A 14 11.01 -11.42 19.56
CA ILE A 14 9.69 -11.97 19.83
C ILE A 14 9.31 -11.78 21.30
N ASP A 15 10.25 -11.93 22.24
CA ASP A 15 10.00 -11.64 23.66
C ASP A 15 9.58 -10.18 23.88
N MET A 16 10.19 -9.23 23.15
CA MET A 16 9.75 -7.84 23.18
C MET A 16 8.32 -7.66 22.63
N ILE A 17 7.99 -8.34 21.53
CA ILE A 17 6.66 -8.25 20.92
C ILE A 17 5.59 -8.87 21.84
N ASP A 18 5.88 -10.05 22.39
CA ASP A 18 5.00 -10.76 23.31
C ASP A 18 4.71 -9.95 24.56
N ARG A 19 5.72 -9.27 25.12
CA ARG A 19 5.51 -8.41 26.29
C ARG A 19 4.52 -7.28 26.01
N GLU A 20 4.60 -6.64 24.84
CA GLU A 20 3.66 -5.57 24.47
C GLU A 20 2.29 -6.12 24.08
N ALA A 21 2.24 -7.31 23.48
CA ALA A 21 1.00 -8.02 23.16
C ALA A 21 0.24 -8.45 24.43
N ASP A 22 0.93 -9.02 25.42
CA ASP A 22 0.38 -9.42 26.71
C ASP A 22 -0.04 -8.22 27.57
N GLY A 23 0.63 -7.07 27.38
CA GLY A 23 0.25 -5.79 27.99
C GLY A 23 -1.02 -5.17 27.40
N SER A 24 -1.55 -5.71 26.30
CA SER A 24 -2.72 -5.19 25.60
C SER A 24 -3.98 -6.00 25.95
N ASP A 25 -5.00 -5.35 26.53
CA ASP A 25 -6.27 -6.01 26.90
C ASP A 25 -6.96 -6.68 25.69
N SER A 26 -6.87 -6.07 24.52
CA SER A 26 -7.43 -6.58 23.27
C SER A 26 -6.59 -6.13 22.07
N LEU A 27 -5.49 -6.86 21.83
CA LEU A 27 -4.65 -6.64 20.65
C LEU A 27 -5.44 -6.85 19.35
N GLU A 28 -5.46 -5.85 18.48
CA GLU A 28 -6.16 -5.91 17.19
C GLU A 28 -5.28 -6.50 16.07
N GLY A 29 -4.02 -6.09 16.01
CA GLY A 29 -3.09 -6.50 14.97
C GLY A 29 -1.74 -5.82 15.07
N PHE A 30 -0.90 -6.09 14.08
CA PHE A 30 0.44 -5.55 13.90
C PHE A 30 0.49 -4.64 12.68
N VAL A 31 1.19 -3.51 12.80
CA VAL A 31 1.45 -2.60 11.69
C VAL A 31 2.95 -2.57 11.41
N PHE A 32 3.36 -3.03 10.24
CA PHE A 32 4.76 -3.09 9.81
C PHE A 32 5.13 -1.93 8.89
N CYS A 33 6.16 -1.18 9.23
CA CYS A 33 6.70 -0.10 8.39
C CYS A 33 8.08 -0.50 7.89
N HIS A 34 8.21 -0.78 6.58
CA HIS A 34 9.46 -1.31 6.06
C HIS A 34 9.68 -0.96 4.58
N SER A 35 10.92 -1.13 4.11
CA SER A 35 11.26 -1.05 2.68
C SER A 35 11.46 -2.44 2.11
N ILE A 36 10.93 -2.68 0.90
CA ILE A 36 11.05 -3.98 0.22
C ILE A 36 12.40 -4.19 -0.49
N ALA A 37 13.17 -3.12 -0.68
CA ALA A 37 14.39 -3.12 -1.49
C ALA A 37 15.68 -3.14 -0.66
N GLY A 38 15.62 -2.69 0.60
CA GLY A 38 16.78 -2.59 1.50
C GLY A 38 17.32 -3.97 1.92
N GLY A 39 18.32 -4.01 2.81
CA GLY A 39 18.84 -5.27 3.37
C GLY A 39 18.08 -5.73 4.62
N THR A 40 17.84 -4.82 5.57
CA THR A 40 17.15 -5.13 6.83
C THR A 40 15.63 -5.18 6.64
N GLY A 41 15.04 -4.12 6.06
CA GLY A 41 13.59 -4.04 5.87
C GLY A 41 13.00 -5.14 4.98
N SER A 42 13.78 -5.68 4.04
CA SER A 42 13.40 -6.84 3.23
C SER A 42 13.63 -8.13 4.01
N GLY A 43 14.87 -8.40 4.43
CA GLY A 43 15.28 -9.68 5.01
C GLY A 43 14.70 -9.92 6.39
N MET A 44 14.98 -9.03 7.35
CA MET A 44 14.44 -9.13 8.71
C MET A 44 12.92 -8.91 8.71
N GLY A 45 12.42 -8.01 7.87
CA GLY A 45 10.98 -7.82 7.70
C GLY A 45 10.27 -9.08 7.21
N SER A 46 10.85 -9.80 6.24
CA SER A 46 10.29 -11.07 5.74
C SER A 46 10.25 -12.13 6.82
N PHE A 47 11.33 -12.29 7.59
CA PHE A 47 11.38 -13.23 8.72
C PHE A 47 10.29 -12.92 9.75
N LEU A 48 10.14 -11.65 10.15
CA LEU A 48 9.13 -11.27 11.14
C LEU A 48 7.69 -11.42 10.62
N LEU A 49 7.45 -11.25 9.32
CA LEU A 49 6.14 -11.52 8.74
C LEU A 49 5.76 -13.00 8.84
N GLU A 50 6.71 -13.91 8.59
CA GLU A 50 6.50 -15.35 8.74
C GLU A 50 6.23 -15.70 10.22
N GLU A 51 7.11 -15.29 11.13
CA GLU A 51 6.99 -15.57 12.56
C GLU A 51 5.70 -15.01 13.18
N LEU A 52 5.30 -13.78 12.83
CA LEU A 52 4.08 -13.18 13.38
C LEU A 52 2.82 -13.83 12.83
N SER A 53 2.83 -14.22 11.55
CA SER A 53 1.72 -14.94 10.92
C SER A 53 1.49 -16.28 11.62
N ASP A 54 2.57 -16.99 11.97
CA ASP A 54 2.49 -18.30 12.63
C ASP A 54 2.19 -18.19 14.14
N ARG A 55 2.82 -17.25 14.85
CA ARG A 55 2.62 -17.05 16.31
C ARG A 55 1.28 -16.41 16.64
N TYR A 56 0.78 -15.51 15.79
CA TYR A 56 -0.45 -14.74 15.99
C TYR A 56 -1.47 -14.89 14.83
N PRO A 57 -1.93 -16.12 14.50
CA PRO A 57 -2.72 -16.39 13.29
C PRO A 57 -4.12 -15.76 13.27
N LYS A 58 -4.56 -15.19 14.40
CA LYS A 58 -5.86 -14.50 14.53
C LYS A 58 -5.74 -12.98 14.55
N LYS A 59 -4.52 -12.45 14.46
CA LYS A 59 -4.24 -11.01 14.52
C LYS A 59 -3.94 -10.52 13.11
N LEU A 60 -4.43 -9.31 12.81
CA LEU A 60 -4.23 -8.73 11.50
C LEU A 60 -2.78 -8.26 11.33
N ILE A 61 -2.22 -8.43 10.14
CA ILE A 61 -0.91 -7.90 9.76
C ILE A 61 -1.11 -6.91 8.61
N GLN A 62 -1.01 -5.61 8.94
CA GLN A 62 -1.00 -4.55 7.94
C GLN A 62 0.42 -4.05 7.73
N THR A 63 0.82 -3.79 6.48
CA THR A 63 2.12 -3.18 6.18
C THR A 63 1.99 -1.83 5.46
N TYR A 64 2.92 -0.94 5.75
CA TYR A 64 3.25 0.22 4.92
C TYR A 64 4.58 -0.08 4.26
N SER A 65 4.51 -0.60 3.04
CA SER A 65 5.66 -1.12 2.31
C SER A 65 6.15 -0.08 1.30
N VAL A 66 7.38 0.38 1.50
CA VAL A 66 8.02 1.37 0.61
C VAL A 66 8.69 0.67 -0.58
N PHE A 67 8.13 0.92 -1.75
CA PHE A 67 8.65 0.48 -3.04
C PHE A 67 9.75 1.44 -3.51
N PRO A 68 10.86 0.90 -4.05
CA PRO A 68 12.01 1.69 -4.44
C PRO A 68 11.72 2.60 -5.63
N ASN A 69 12.53 3.65 -5.79
CA ASN A 69 12.50 4.47 -6.99
C ASN A 69 13.01 3.64 -8.16
N GLN A 70 12.27 3.65 -9.28
CA GLN A 70 12.57 2.85 -10.47
C GLN A 70 13.17 3.68 -11.60
N GLN A 71 13.18 5.01 -11.48
CA GLN A 71 13.70 5.92 -12.52
C GLN A 71 15.18 6.27 -12.34
N GLU A 72 15.68 6.17 -11.11
CA GLU A 72 17.09 6.35 -10.80
C GLU A 72 17.78 4.99 -10.79
N THR A 73 19.01 4.93 -11.29
CA THR A 73 19.87 3.77 -11.13
C THR A 73 20.00 3.52 -9.63
N SER A 74 19.36 2.45 -9.13
CA SER A 74 19.49 2.10 -7.72
C SER A 74 20.95 1.85 -7.40
N ASP A 75 21.48 2.50 -6.37
CA ASP A 75 22.82 2.22 -5.83
C ASP A 75 22.95 0.76 -5.38
N VAL A 76 21.82 0.09 -5.13
CA VAL A 76 21.75 -1.31 -4.71
C VAL A 76 21.42 -2.20 -5.90
N VAL A 77 22.46 -2.78 -6.51
CA VAL A 77 22.34 -3.65 -7.69
C VAL A 77 21.53 -4.94 -7.47
N VAL A 78 21.35 -5.37 -6.21
CA VAL A 78 20.59 -6.56 -5.83
C VAL A 78 19.12 -6.28 -5.45
N GLN A 79 18.68 -5.03 -5.55
CA GLN A 79 17.31 -4.61 -5.20
C GLN A 79 16.21 -5.50 -5.81
N PRO A 80 16.27 -5.93 -7.09
CA PRO A 80 15.22 -6.75 -7.66
C PRO A 80 15.05 -8.10 -6.97
N TYR A 81 16.15 -8.73 -6.53
CA TYR A 81 16.11 -9.97 -5.76
C TYR A 81 15.43 -9.78 -4.41
N ASN A 82 15.84 -8.76 -3.65
CA ASN A 82 15.23 -8.45 -2.35
C ASN A 82 13.74 -8.15 -2.49
N SER A 83 13.36 -7.42 -3.54
CA SER A 83 11.98 -7.01 -3.78
C SER A 83 11.09 -8.24 -4.04
N VAL A 84 11.52 -9.18 -4.90
CA VAL A 84 10.73 -10.39 -5.21
C VAL A 84 10.60 -11.31 -3.99
N LEU A 85 11.69 -11.53 -3.24
CA LEU A 85 11.66 -12.33 -2.01
C LEU A 85 10.68 -11.74 -0.98
N THR A 86 10.73 -10.42 -0.79
CA THR A 86 9.83 -9.70 0.14
C THR A 86 8.38 -9.74 -0.36
N LEU A 87 8.16 -9.59 -1.68
CA LEU A 87 6.82 -9.62 -2.26
C LEU A 87 6.13 -10.97 -2.05
N LYS A 88 6.85 -12.11 -2.10
CA LYS A 88 6.28 -13.40 -1.72
C LYS A 88 5.71 -13.36 -0.30
N ARG A 89 6.45 -12.80 0.67
CA ARG A 89 6.02 -12.78 2.09
C ARG A 89 4.89 -11.79 2.33
N LEU A 90 4.94 -10.64 1.68
CA LEU A 90 3.80 -9.73 1.67
C LEU A 90 2.55 -10.40 1.11
N THR A 91 2.68 -11.20 0.05
CA THR A 91 1.54 -11.89 -0.59
C THR A 91 0.95 -13.02 0.27
N LEU A 92 1.77 -13.70 1.07
CA LEU A 92 1.36 -14.90 1.81
C LEU A 92 1.05 -14.63 3.28
N ASN A 93 1.74 -13.66 3.90
CA ASN A 93 1.74 -13.48 5.35
C ASN A 93 1.16 -12.13 5.81
N ALA A 94 0.82 -11.21 4.90
CA ALA A 94 0.17 -9.95 5.26
C ALA A 94 -1.31 -9.96 4.83
N ASP A 95 -2.18 -9.39 5.68
CA ASP A 95 -3.60 -9.23 5.39
C ASP A 95 -3.88 -8.00 4.52
N CYS A 96 -3.03 -6.96 4.64
CA CYS A 96 -3.20 -5.70 3.91
C CYS A 96 -1.86 -5.00 3.70
N VAL A 97 -1.54 -4.68 2.43
CA VAL A 97 -0.30 -3.98 2.09
C VAL A 97 -0.63 -2.61 1.51
N VAL A 98 -0.31 -1.55 2.25
CA VAL A 98 -0.38 -0.18 1.76
C VAL A 98 0.89 0.14 0.98
N VAL A 99 0.76 0.29 -0.34
CA VAL A 99 1.88 0.53 -1.23
C VAL A 99 2.28 2.00 -1.21
N LEU A 100 3.54 2.26 -0.85
CA LEU A 100 4.17 3.58 -0.88
C LEU A 100 5.26 3.59 -1.95
N ASP A 101 5.03 4.23 -3.10
CA ASP A 101 5.99 4.23 -4.21
C ASP A 101 6.83 5.50 -4.23
N ASN A 102 8.14 5.36 -3.98
CA ASN A 102 9.08 6.48 -4.02
C ASN A 102 9.10 7.21 -5.37
N THR A 103 8.85 6.51 -6.49
CA THR A 103 8.76 7.14 -7.81
C THR A 103 7.60 8.13 -7.87
N ALA A 104 6.44 7.75 -7.34
CA ALA A 104 5.26 8.61 -7.31
C ALA A 104 5.36 9.70 -6.25
N LEU A 105 5.94 9.42 -5.09
CA LEU A 105 6.20 10.40 -4.03
C LEU A 105 7.16 11.49 -4.52
N ASN A 106 8.27 11.11 -5.17
CA ASN A 106 9.20 12.04 -5.79
C ASN A 106 8.52 12.91 -6.85
N ARG A 107 7.72 12.31 -7.74
CA ARG A 107 6.94 13.06 -8.73
C ARG A 107 6.00 14.07 -8.06
N ILE A 108 5.30 13.68 -7.00
CA ILE A 108 4.39 14.57 -6.27
C ILE A 108 5.16 15.73 -5.61
N ALA A 109 6.28 15.44 -4.94
CA ALA A 109 7.10 16.45 -4.30
C ALA A 109 7.65 17.47 -5.32
N SER A 110 8.18 16.99 -6.45
CA SER A 110 8.71 17.83 -7.53
C SER A 110 7.62 18.61 -8.25
N ASP A 111 6.57 17.94 -8.76
CA ASP A 111 5.57 18.58 -9.63
C ASP A 111 4.59 19.46 -8.85
N ARG A 112 4.19 19.05 -7.64
CA ARG A 112 3.10 19.69 -6.88
C ARG A 112 3.61 20.58 -5.77
N LEU A 113 4.63 20.12 -5.04
CA LEU A 113 5.20 20.91 -3.96
C LEU A 113 6.32 21.83 -4.46
N ARG A 114 6.76 21.68 -5.72
CA ARG A 114 7.82 22.47 -6.37
C ARG A 114 9.14 22.41 -5.61
N ILE A 115 9.39 21.27 -4.96
CA ILE A 115 10.64 21.00 -4.27
C ILE A 115 11.65 20.50 -5.31
N GLN A 116 12.75 21.22 -5.49
CA GLN A 116 13.85 20.76 -6.34
C GLN A 116 14.66 19.73 -5.56
N ASN A 117 14.77 18.51 -6.07
CA ASN A 117 15.47 17.37 -5.44
C ASN A 117 14.95 17.06 -4.02
N PRO A 118 13.75 16.44 -3.90
CA PRO A 118 13.16 16.15 -2.60
C PRO A 118 14.05 15.21 -1.75
N SER A 119 14.28 15.61 -0.51
CA SER A 119 14.98 14.83 0.50
C SER A 119 14.10 13.72 1.08
N PHE A 120 14.71 12.71 1.71
CA PHE A 120 13.94 11.67 2.42
C PHE A 120 13.07 12.25 3.54
N GLU A 121 13.47 13.34 4.18
CA GLU A 121 12.66 14.01 5.21
C GLU A 121 11.34 14.55 4.61
N GLU A 122 11.40 15.19 3.44
CA GLU A 122 10.23 15.72 2.75
C GLU A 122 9.32 14.60 2.23
N LEU A 123 9.90 13.51 1.72
CA LEU A 123 9.12 12.33 1.33
C LEU A 123 8.45 11.67 2.55
N ASN A 124 9.16 11.56 3.67
CA ASN A 124 8.63 11.00 4.91
C ASN A 124 7.54 11.89 5.54
N SER A 125 7.56 13.20 5.30
CA SER A 125 6.46 14.09 5.68
C SER A 125 5.17 13.75 4.92
N LEU A 126 5.26 13.43 3.63
CA LEU A 126 4.11 12.95 2.84
C LEU A 126 3.63 11.58 3.34
N VAL A 127 4.56 10.65 3.57
CA VAL A 127 4.24 9.30 4.07
C VAL A 127 3.56 9.35 5.44
N SER A 128 4.09 10.13 6.39
CA SER A 128 3.50 10.27 7.72
C SER A 128 2.10 10.89 7.66
N THR A 129 1.85 11.83 6.75
CA THR A 129 0.51 12.39 6.51
C THR A 129 -0.48 11.32 6.05
N ILE A 130 -0.07 10.43 5.14
CA ILE A 130 -0.91 9.33 4.64
C ILE A 130 -1.18 8.32 5.74
N MET A 131 -0.15 7.90 6.47
CA MET A 131 -0.27 6.95 7.57
C MET A 131 -1.21 7.48 8.65
N ALA A 132 -1.02 8.73 9.05
CA ALA A 132 -1.92 9.40 9.99
C ALA A 132 -3.35 9.48 9.43
N ALA A 133 -3.53 9.84 8.17
CA ALA A 133 -4.85 9.92 7.56
C ALA A 133 -5.55 8.55 7.50
N SER A 134 -4.83 7.47 7.16
CA SER A 134 -5.38 6.11 7.06
C SER A 134 -5.82 5.55 8.41
N THR A 135 -5.16 5.93 9.50
CA THR A 135 -5.49 5.49 10.87
C THR A 135 -6.44 6.46 11.58
N THR A 136 -7.02 7.45 10.87
CA THR A 136 -7.87 8.46 11.53
C THR A 136 -9.13 7.85 12.11
N THR A 137 -9.73 6.88 11.42
CA THR A 137 -10.95 6.20 11.89
C THR A 137 -10.71 5.31 13.12
N LEU A 138 -9.46 4.90 13.36
CA LEU A 138 -9.05 4.14 14.54
C LEU A 138 -8.74 5.06 15.74
N ARG A 139 -8.19 6.26 15.47
CA ARG A 139 -7.71 7.19 16.51
C ARG A 139 -8.78 8.17 17.00
N TYR A 140 -9.73 8.53 16.15
CA TYR A 140 -10.81 9.46 16.48
C TYR A 140 -12.16 8.74 16.42
N PRO A 141 -13.06 9.03 17.37
CA PRO A 141 -14.37 8.40 17.37
C PRO A 141 -15.13 8.75 16.08
N GLY A 142 -15.50 7.72 15.33
CA GLY A 142 -16.30 7.79 14.12
C GLY A 142 -17.54 6.89 14.21
N TYR A 143 -18.35 6.87 13.16
CA TYR A 143 -19.56 6.03 13.09
C TYR A 143 -19.39 4.78 12.19
N MET A 144 -18.37 4.72 11.33
CA MET A 144 -18.15 3.63 10.37
C MET A 144 -16.66 3.31 10.22
N ASN A 145 -16.32 2.03 10.10
CA ASN A 145 -14.95 1.50 9.96
C ASN A 145 -14.00 2.00 11.07
N ASN A 146 -14.45 1.89 12.32
CA ASN A 146 -13.68 2.30 13.50
C ASN A 146 -12.67 1.23 13.97
N ASP A 147 -12.65 0.09 13.30
CA ASP A 147 -11.74 -1.02 13.52
C ASP A 147 -10.96 -1.33 12.24
N LEU A 148 -9.75 -1.87 12.44
CA LEU A 148 -8.86 -2.30 11.38
C LEU A 148 -9.48 -3.46 10.59
N VAL A 149 -10.18 -4.36 11.29
CA VAL A 149 -10.91 -5.49 10.68
C VAL A 149 -11.96 -4.99 9.68
N GLY A 150 -12.84 -4.07 10.09
CA GLY A 150 -13.87 -3.52 9.21
C GLY A 150 -13.29 -2.74 8.04
N MET A 151 -12.22 -1.99 8.26
CA MET A 151 -11.51 -1.29 7.20
C MET A 151 -10.93 -2.26 6.15
N ILE A 152 -10.19 -3.29 6.57
CA ILE A 152 -9.59 -4.28 5.67
C ILE A 152 -10.66 -5.08 4.94
N ALA A 153 -11.67 -5.59 5.65
CA ALA A 153 -12.76 -6.38 5.07
C ALA A 153 -13.54 -5.61 3.99
N SER A 154 -13.66 -4.29 4.14
CA SER A 154 -14.32 -3.45 3.13
C SER A 154 -13.51 -3.24 1.85
N LEU A 155 -12.18 -3.31 1.96
CA LEU A 155 -11.23 -3.00 0.90
C LEU A 155 -10.75 -4.25 0.17
N ILE A 156 -10.72 -5.39 0.84
CA ILE A 156 -10.07 -6.60 0.35
C ILE A 156 -11.11 -7.72 0.33
N PRO A 157 -11.96 -7.78 -0.71
CA PRO A 157 -12.91 -8.89 -0.87
C PRO A 157 -12.21 -10.19 -1.32
N THR A 158 -11.01 -10.09 -1.89
CA THR A 158 -10.20 -11.20 -2.39
C THR A 158 -8.87 -11.24 -1.62
N PRO A 159 -8.64 -12.24 -0.75
CA PRO A 159 -7.53 -12.23 0.20
C PRO A 159 -6.13 -12.05 -0.41
N ARG A 160 -5.88 -12.58 -1.61
CA ARG A 160 -4.58 -12.41 -2.30
C ARG A 160 -4.40 -11.04 -2.95
N CYS A 161 -5.49 -10.36 -3.33
CA CYS A 161 -5.43 -9.02 -3.92
C CYS A 161 -5.55 -7.94 -2.83
N HIS A 162 -4.59 -7.90 -1.91
CA HIS A 162 -4.62 -7.01 -0.75
C HIS A 162 -3.67 -5.80 -0.85
N PHE A 163 -3.22 -5.43 -2.05
CA PHE A 163 -2.30 -4.31 -2.24
C PHE A 163 -3.07 -3.02 -2.56
N LEU A 164 -3.06 -2.11 -1.60
CA LEU A 164 -3.81 -0.86 -1.66
C LEU A 164 -2.97 0.28 -2.20
N MET A 165 -3.51 1.00 -3.17
CA MET A 165 -2.97 2.25 -3.66
C MET A 165 -3.56 3.41 -2.86
N THR A 166 -2.74 4.38 -2.51
CA THR A 166 -3.19 5.58 -1.79
C THR A 166 -3.25 6.79 -2.71
N GLY A 167 -4.17 7.71 -2.41
CA GLY A 167 -4.22 9.02 -3.01
C GLY A 167 -4.65 10.07 -2.00
N TYR A 168 -4.08 11.27 -2.06
CA TYR A 168 -4.35 12.31 -1.06
C TYR A 168 -4.66 13.65 -1.72
N THR A 169 -5.56 14.41 -1.12
CA THR A 169 -5.84 15.79 -1.54
C THR A 169 -6.33 16.61 -0.34
N PRO A 170 -5.97 17.90 -0.23
CA PRO A 170 -5.03 18.63 -1.08
C PRO A 170 -3.57 18.27 -0.83
N LEU A 171 -2.79 18.19 -1.90
CA LEU A 171 -1.33 18.13 -1.87
C LEU A 171 -0.81 19.55 -2.13
N THR A 172 -0.68 20.33 -1.07
CA THR A 172 -0.12 21.69 -1.09
C THR A 172 0.69 21.88 0.18
N LEU A 173 1.88 22.46 0.08
CA LEU A 173 2.57 23.03 1.23
C LEU A 173 1.78 24.26 1.70
N ASP A 174 1.63 24.43 3.01
CA ASP A 174 0.95 25.59 3.65
C ASP A 174 1.59 26.96 3.31
N ARG A 175 2.63 26.99 2.47
CA ARG A 175 3.46 28.15 2.19
C ARG A 175 3.08 28.98 0.96
N GLN A 176 2.11 28.60 0.13
CA GLN A 176 1.75 29.41 -1.05
C GLN A 176 0.23 29.59 -1.27
N ASN A 177 -0.21 30.82 -1.03
CA ASN A 177 -1.45 31.48 -1.51
C ASN A 177 -2.79 30.79 -1.17
N LEU A 178 -3.35 31.23 -0.05
CA LEU A 178 -4.73 31.03 0.42
C LEU A 178 -5.76 31.80 -0.44
N ASN A 179 -5.80 31.56 -1.75
CA ASN A 179 -7.08 31.74 -2.45
C ASN A 179 -7.93 30.51 -2.10
N VAL A 180 -8.56 30.55 -0.92
CA VAL A 180 -9.45 29.52 -0.40
C VAL A 180 -10.65 29.42 -1.35
N ARG A 181 -10.49 28.69 -2.45
CA ARG A 181 -11.63 28.16 -3.19
C ARG A 181 -12.35 27.26 -2.20
N LYS A 182 -13.62 27.59 -1.90
CA LYS A 182 -14.54 26.70 -1.18
C LYS A 182 -14.45 25.33 -1.85
N THR A 183 -13.70 24.42 -1.25
CA THR A 183 -13.47 23.09 -1.81
C THR A 183 -14.59 22.23 -1.27
N SER A 184 -15.49 21.81 -2.17
CA SER A 184 -16.60 20.93 -1.79
C SER A 184 -16.13 19.49 -1.61
N VAL A 185 -16.90 18.70 -0.86
CA VAL A 185 -16.71 17.24 -0.73
C VAL A 185 -16.62 16.57 -2.10
N LEU A 186 -17.49 16.99 -3.03
CA LEU A 186 -17.48 16.47 -4.40
C LEU A 186 -16.17 16.77 -5.13
N ASP A 187 -15.59 17.95 -4.92
CA ASP A 187 -14.31 18.30 -5.54
C ASP A 187 -13.16 17.49 -4.95
N VAL A 188 -13.18 17.22 -3.62
CA VAL A 188 -12.23 16.33 -2.96
C VAL A 188 -12.33 14.93 -3.55
N MET A 189 -13.51 14.32 -3.55
CA MET A 189 -13.70 12.96 -4.06
C MET A 189 -13.37 12.84 -5.56
N ARG A 190 -13.72 13.84 -6.38
CA ARG A 190 -13.34 13.87 -7.80
C ARG A 190 -11.83 13.97 -7.97
N ARG A 191 -11.14 14.75 -7.14
CA ARG A 191 -9.67 14.86 -7.17
C ARG A 191 -9.02 13.55 -6.74
N LEU A 192 -9.55 12.85 -5.74
CA LEU A 192 -9.01 11.57 -5.29
C LEU A 192 -8.98 10.51 -6.39
N LEU A 193 -9.99 10.46 -7.26
CA LEU A 193 -10.03 9.56 -8.42
C LEU A 193 -9.06 9.94 -9.55
N GLN A 194 -8.42 11.11 -9.49
CA GLN A 194 -7.47 11.51 -10.52
C GLN A 194 -6.10 10.86 -10.27
N ARG A 195 -5.60 10.14 -11.26
CA ARG A 195 -4.26 9.51 -11.22
C ARG A 195 -3.13 10.42 -10.75
N ARG A 196 -3.19 11.72 -11.03
CA ARG A 196 -2.18 12.70 -10.59
C ARG A 196 -2.07 12.86 -9.06
N ASN A 197 -3.10 12.45 -8.33
CA ASN A 197 -3.11 12.46 -6.86
C ASN A 197 -2.85 11.07 -6.27
N MET A 198 -2.66 10.05 -7.12
CA MET A 198 -2.26 8.71 -6.69
C MET A 198 -0.77 8.66 -6.41
N MET A 199 -0.42 8.05 -5.28
CA MET A 199 0.94 7.89 -4.76
C MET A 199 1.59 6.59 -5.22
N VAL A 200 1.13 6.05 -6.33
CA VAL A 200 1.65 4.84 -6.97
C VAL A 200 1.82 5.10 -8.46
N SER A 201 2.99 4.77 -9.01
CA SER A 201 3.37 5.04 -10.39
C SER A 201 2.98 3.87 -11.30
N THR A 202 1.71 3.84 -11.70
CA THR A 202 1.22 2.90 -12.70
C THR A 202 1.23 3.53 -14.10
N PRO A 203 1.51 2.80 -15.19
CA PRO A 203 1.42 3.30 -16.56
C PRO A 203 0.03 3.83 -16.93
N THR A 204 -0.05 4.75 -17.90
CA THR A 204 -1.32 5.37 -18.30
C THR A 204 -2.31 4.37 -18.89
N SER A 205 -1.84 3.43 -19.72
CA SER A 205 -2.65 2.35 -20.27
C SER A 205 -3.18 1.46 -19.16
N ALA A 206 -2.28 0.92 -18.33
CA ALA A 206 -2.63 0.04 -17.22
C ALA A 206 -3.64 0.67 -16.23
N PHE A 207 -3.54 1.98 -15.97
CA PHE A 207 -4.52 2.66 -15.11
C PHE A 207 -5.89 2.85 -15.78
N LYS A 208 -5.93 3.07 -17.10
CA LYS A 208 -7.18 3.25 -17.85
C LYS A 208 -7.92 1.92 -18.06
N ASP A 209 -7.17 0.86 -18.33
CA ASP A 209 -7.73 -0.47 -18.59
C ASP A 209 -8.07 -1.19 -17.27
N GLY A 210 -7.32 -0.87 -16.20
CA GLY A 210 -7.52 -1.43 -14.87
C GLY A 210 -8.88 -1.08 -14.26
N LYS A 211 -9.26 -1.87 -13.24
CA LYS A 211 -10.54 -1.79 -12.55
C LYS A 211 -10.34 -1.58 -11.06
N TYR A 212 -11.24 -0.80 -10.45
CA TYR A 212 -11.38 -0.71 -9.01
C TYR A 212 -12.11 -1.95 -8.48
N ILE A 213 -11.47 -2.66 -7.56
CA ILE A 213 -12.11 -3.70 -6.75
C ILE A 213 -12.91 -3.01 -5.64
N SER A 214 -12.28 -2.04 -4.95
CA SER A 214 -12.89 -1.29 -3.86
C SER A 214 -12.24 0.07 -3.69
N ILE A 215 -12.97 1.00 -3.08
CA ILE A 215 -12.48 2.34 -2.73
C ILE A 215 -13.01 2.72 -1.35
N LEU A 216 -12.12 3.15 -0.46
CA LEU A 216 -12.43 3.84 0.78
C LEU A 216 -11.92 5.28 0.72
N ASN A 217 -12.82 6.25 0.85
CA ASN A 217 -12.45 7.65 0.99
C ASN A 217 -12.61 8.08 2.45
N ILE A 218 -11.52 8.43 3.11
CA ILE A 218 -11.53 9.04 4.44
C ILE A 218 -11.51 10.55 4.23
N ILE A 219 -12.64 11.20 4.51
CA ILE A 219 -12.80 12.65 4.36
C ILE A 219 -12.71 13.29 5.74
N GLN A 220 -11.78 14.24 5.87
CA GLN A 220 -11.49 14.92 7.12
C GLN A 220 -11.92 16.39 7.05
N GLY A 221 -12.66 16.85 8.05
CA GLY A 221 -13.06 18.25 8.21
C GLY A 221 -14.56 18.44 8.41
N GLU A 222 -15.02 19.69 8.37
CA GLU A 222 -16.45 20.03 8.51
C GLU A 222 -17.20 19.66 7.24
N VAL A 223 -17.86 18.50 7.28
CA VAL A 223 -18.57 17.92 6.13
C VAL A 223 -20.02 17.61 6.49
N ASP A 224 -20.93 18.09 5.64
CA ASP A 224 -22.34 17.72 5.68
C ASP A 224 -22.52 16.31 5.06
N PRO A 225 -23.03 15.31 5.82
CA PRO A 225 -23.26 13.96 5.34
C PRO A 225 -24.18 13.89 4.10
N THR A 226 -25.13 14.84 3.96
CA THR A 226 -26.01 14.87 2.78
C THR A 226 -25.26 15.17 1.49
N GLN A 227 -24.16 15.95 1.58
CA GLN A 227 -23.29 16.25 0.44
C GLN A 227 -22.44 15.05 0.05
N VAL A 228 -22.08 14.18 1.00
CA VAL A 228 -21.35 12.93 0.73
C VAL A 228 -22.20 12.01 -0.13
N HIS A 229 -23.46 11.78 0.26
CA HIS A 229 -24.38 10.93 -0.50
C HIS A 229 -24.59 11.44 -1.93
N LYS A 230 -24.83 12.76 -2.08
CA LYS A 230 -24.93 13.41 -3.41
C LYS A 230 -23.65 13.27 -4.22
N SER A 231 -22.48 13.32 -3.57
CA SER A 231 -21.19 13.20 -4.25
C SER A 231 -20.94 11.78 -4.75
N LEU A 232 -21.27 10.77 -3.94
CA LEU A 232 -21.22 9.36 -4.33
C LEU A 232 -22.14 9.06 -5.52
N GLN A 233 -23.38 9.55 -5.46
CA GLN A 233 -24.33 9.38 -6.57
C GLN A 233 -23.79 9.96 -7.88
N ARG A 234 -23.22 11.17 -7.84
CA ARG A 234 -22.61 11.81 -9.02
C ARG A 234 -21.41 11.04 -9.58
N ILE A 235 -20.60 10.43 -8.72
CA ILE A 235 -19.46 9.60 -9.16
C ILE A 235 -19.95 8.36 -9.91
N ARG A 236 -21.00 7.72 -9.39
CA ARG A 236 -21.64 6.55 -10.01
C ARG A 236 -22.32 6.91 -11.34
N GLU A 237 -23.14 7.97 -11.37
CA GLU A 237 -23.85 8.42 -12.57
C GLU A 237 -22.90 8.80 -13.72
N ARG A 238 -21.78 9.47 -13.38
CA ARG A 238 -20.79 9.90 -14.37
C ARG A 238 -19.77 8.82 -14.73
N ARG A 239 -19.83 7.64 -14.10
CA ARG A 239 -18.89 6.53 -14.28
C ARG A 239 -17.43 7.03 -14.25
N LEU A 240 -17.09 7.81 -13.22
CA LEU A 240 -15.74 8.38 -13.08
C LEU A 240 -14.70 7.33 -12.64
N ALA A 241 -15.15 6.16 -12.22
CA ALA A 241 -14.35 5.03 -11.82
C ALA A 241 -14.95 3.76 -12.44
N ASP A 242 -14.09 2.95 -13.06
CA ASP A 242 -14.47 1.66 -13.62
C ASP A 242 -14.26 0.57 -12.58
N PHE A 243 -15.31 -0.15 -12.23
CA PHE A 243 -15.25 -1.22 -11.24
C PHE A 243 -15.16 -2.60 -11.90
N ILE A 244 -14.76 -3.58 -11.11
CA ILE A 244 -14.81 -5.00 -11.48
C ILE A 244 -16.19 -5.42 -12.01
N PRO A 245 -16.25 -6.27 -13.04
CA PRO A 245 -17.53 -6.66 -13.67
C PRO A 245 -18.32 -7.72 -12.89
N TRP A 246 -17.65 -8.49 -12.02
CA TRP A 246 -18.22 -9.64 -11.31
C TRP A 246 -18.80 -9.30 -9.92
N GLY A 247 -18.71 -8.04 -9.49
CA GLY A 247 -19.19 -7.58 -8.19
C GLY A 247 -19.78 -6.17 -8.24
N PRO A 248 -20.55 -5.77 -7.22
CA PRO A 248 -21.07 -4.40 -7.13
C PRO A 248 -19.93 -3.40 -6.86
N ALA A 249 -20.08 -2.18 -7.37
CA ALA A 249 -19.13 -1.09 -7.12
C ALA A 249 -19.05 -0.70 -5.63
N SER A 250 -17.97 -1.13 -4.95
CA SER A 250 -17.71 -0.83 -3.55
C SER A 250 -17.01 0.53 -3.41
N ILE A 251 -17.79 1.57 -3.08
CA ILE A 251 -17.27 2.89 -2.70
C ILE A 251 -17.78 3.20 -1.30
N GLN A 252 -16.86 3.20 -0.35
CA GLN A 252 -17.11 3.58 1.03
C GLN A 252 -16.55 4.98 1.31
N VAL A 253 -17.21 5.68 2.23
CA VAL A 253 -16.77 6.99 2.69
C VAL A 253 -16.81 7.01 4.20
N ALA A 254 -15.67 7.21 4.82
CA ALA A 254 -15.57 7.47 6.25
C ALA A 254 -15.41 8.98 6.46
N LEU A 255 -16.24 9.54 7.34
CA LEU A 255 -16.10 10.91 7.80
C LEU A 255 -15.30 10.90 9.10
N ALA A 256 -14.25 11.71 9.15
CA ALA A 256 -13.44 11.85 10.33
C ALA A 256 -13.28 13.32 10.73
N ALA A 257 -13.26 13.57 12.04
CA ALA A 257 -12.93 14.88 12.55
C ALA A 257 -11.43 15.16 12.37
N LYS A 258 -11.08 16.43 12.14
CA LYS A 258 -9.68 16.87 12.23
C LYS A 258 -9.31 17.12 13.69
N SER A 259 -8.02 16.99 14.00
CA SER A 259 -7.48 17.40 15.29
C SER A 259 -7.77 18.89 15.52
N PRO A 260 -8.28 19.28 16.70
CA PRO A 260 -8.49 20.69 17.04
C PRO A 260 -7.17 21.46 17.24
N TYR A 261 -6.05 20.75 17.41
CA TYR A 261 -4.73 21.35 17.65
C TYR A 261 -3.94 21.65 16.38
N LEU A 262 -4.43 21.21 15.21
CA LEU A 262 -3.79 21.49 13.93
C LEU A 262 -4.47 22.66 13.25
N GLU A 263 -3.74 23.78 13.13
CA GLU A 263 -4.16 24.89 12.27
C GLU A 263 -4.05 24.45 10.81
N SER A 264 -5.17 24.06 10.19
CA SER A 264 -5.21 23.68 8.79
C SER A 264 -5.78 24.82 7.95
N ALA A 265 -4.99 25.28 6.97
CA ALA A 265 -5.45 26.16 5.91
C ALA A 265 -6.66 25.60 5.13
N HIS A 266 -6.80 24.26 5.10
CA HIS A 266 -7.82 23.56 4.31
C HIS A 266 -8.95 23.06 5.20
N ARG A 267 -10.17 23.59 4.95
CA ARG A 267 -11.38 23.14 5.65
C ARG A 267 -11.70 21.66 5.46
N VAL A 268 -11.34 21.08 4.30
CA VAL A 268 -11.61 19.68 3.96
C VAL A 268 -10.37 19.06 3.31
N SER A 269 -9.95 17.90 3.81
CA SER A 269 -8.98 17.01 3.18
C SER A 269 -9.59 15.63 2.95
N GLY A 270 -8.98 14.83 2.09
CA GLY A 270 -9.39 13.48 1.82
C GLY A 270 -8.20 12.59 1.53
N LEU A 271 -8.25 11.38 2.07
CA LEU A 271 -7.42 10.26 1.69
C LEU A 271 -8.30 9.24 0.96
N MET A 272 -7.78 8.66 -0.10
CA MET A 272 -8.35 7.49 -0.77
C MET A 272 -7.42 6.31 -0.55
N MET A 273 -7.98 5.21 -0.08
CA MET A 273 -7.37 3.88 -0.13
C MET A 273 -8.16 3.10 -1.17
N ALA A 274 -7.49 2.65 -2.22
CA ALA A 274 -8.14 2.00 -3.35
C ALA A 274 -7.44 0.67 -3.64
N ASN A 275 -8.24 -0.39 -3.72
CA ASN A 275 -7.81 -1.65 -4.30
C ASN A 275 -8.07 -1.58 -5.80
N HIS A 276 -7.00 -1.41 -6.60
CA HIS A 276 -7.09 -1.19 -8.03
C HIS A 276 -6.14 -2.11 -8.77
N THR A 277 -6.65 -2.83 -9.78
CA THR A 277 -5.91 -3.90 -10.46
C THR A 277 -4.61 -3.42 -11.07
N SER A 278 -4.51 -2.14 -11.49
CA SER A 278 -3.28 -1.58 -12.09
C SER A 278 -2.04 -1.69 -11.21
N VAL A 279 -2.17 -1.92 -9.90
CA VAL A 279 -1.04 -2.18 -9.01
C VAL A 279 -0.16 -3.34 -9.51
N ASN A 280 -0.76 -4.30 -10.25
CA ASN A 280 -0.03 -5.42 -10.86
C ASN A 280 1.13 -4.98 -11.78
N SER A 281 1.06 -3.78 -12.35
CA SER A 281 2.13 -3.23 -13.18
C SER A 281 3.44 -3.00 -12.41
N LEU A 282 3.37 -2.78 -11.09
CA LEU A 282 4.55 -2.71 -10.23
C LEU A 282 5.21 -4.08 -10.08
N PHE A 283 4.41 -5.13 -9.85
CA PHE A 283 4.91 -6.49 -9.70
C PHE A 283 5.49 -7.02 -11.00
N GLN A 284 4.82 -6.78 -12.14
CA GLN A 284 5.36 -7.13 -13.46
C GLN A 284 6.72 -6.49 -13.73
N ARG A 285 6.90 -5.23 -13.30
CA ARG A 285 8.19 -4.55 -13.46
C ARG A 285 9.25 -5.15 -12.53
N ALA A 286 8.91 -5.42 -11.27
CA ALA A 286 9.81 -6.11 -10.34
C ALA A 286 10.26 -7.48 -10.88
N LEU A 287 9.32 -8.26 -11.43
CA LEU A 287 9.60 -9.54 -12.09
C LEU A 287 10.49 -9.37 -13.33
N LYS A 288 10.26 -8.36 -14.16
CA LYS A 288 11.10 -8.08 -15.34
C LYS A 288 12.54 -7.77 -14.94
N ASP A 289 12.73 -6.94 -13.92
CA ASP A 289 14.06 -6.55 -13.45
C ASP A 289 14.76 -7.73 -12.78
N TYR A 290 14.02 -8.54 -12.01
CA TYR A 290 14.49 -9.80 -11.45
C TYR A 290 14.92 -10.79 -12.55
N ASP A 291 14.08 -11.03 -13.56
CA ASP A 291 14.36 -11.96 -14.66
C ASP A 291 15.60 -11.53 -15.45
N ALA A 292 15.82 -10.22 -15.61
CA ALA A 292 17.00 -9.68 -16.29
C ALA A 292 18.31 -10.03 -15.56
N LEU A 293 18.31 -10.00 -14.23
CA LEU A 293 19.45 -10.40 -13.40
C LEU A 293 19.58 -11.92 -13.31
N ARG A 294 18.47 -12.62 -13.08
CA ARG A 294 18.43 -14.08 -12.88
C ARG A 294 18.87 -14.85 -14.13
N LYS A 295 18.47 -14.41 -15.33
CA LYS A 295 18.93 -15.01 -16.61
C LYS A 295 20.45 -14.98 -16.79
N ARG A 296 21.13 -14.00 -16.18
CA ARG A 296 22.59 -13.85 -16.22
C ARG A 296 23.27 -14.44 -14.99
N ASN A 297 22.51 -14.99 -14.04
CA ASN A 297 22.99 -15.40 -12.73
C ASN A 297 23.84 -14.31 -12.03
N ALA A 298 23.49 -13.05 -12.25
CA ALA A 298 24.26 -11.92 -11.74
C ALA A 298 24.03 -11.73 -10.24
N PHE A 299 25.11 -11.38 -9.52
CA PHE A 299 25.10 -11.00 -8.09
C PHE A 299 24.55 -12.04 -7.10
N LEU A 300 24.59 -13.33 -7.46
CA LEU A 300 24.07 -14.42 -6.60
C LEU A 300 25.05 -14.88 -5.52
N ASP A 301 26.34 -14.59 -5.63
CA ASP A 301 27.37 -15.13 -4.73
C ASP A 301 27.17 -14.73 -3.26
N ASN A 302 26.59 -13.55 -3.02
CA ASN A 302 26.28 -13.10 -1.66
C ASN A 302 25.08 -13.82 -1.06
N TYR A 303 24.12 -14.24 -1.89
CA TYR A 303 22.96 -15.02 -1.45
C TYR A 303 23.35 -16.46 -1.14
N LYS A 304 24.14 -17.10 -2.01
CA LYS A 304 24.63 -18.50 -1.84
C LYS A 304 25.42 -18.74 -0.54
N LYS A 305 25.94 -17.69 0.09
CA LYS A 305 26.62 -17.77 1.40
C LYS A 305 25.65 -17.88 2.58
N GLN A 306 24.37 -17.61 2.37
CA GLN A 306 23.34 -17.65 3.40
C GLN A 306 22.66 -19.02 3.40
N ASP A 307 22.25 -19.51 4.57
CA ASP A 307 21.75 -20.88 4.72
C ASP A 307 20.54 -21.18 3.83
N MET A 308 19.62 -20.21 3.67
CA MET A 308 18.45 -20.31 2.78
C MET A 308 18.79 -20.63 1.31
N PHE A 309 19.98 -20.23 0.83
CA PHE A 309 20.38 -20.37 -0.57
C PHE A 309 21.65 -21.22 -0.76
N LYS A 310 22.11 -21.87 0.31
CA LYS A 310 23.36 -22.62 0.32
C LYS A 310 23.26 -23.90 -0.52
N ASP A 311 22.14 -24.59 -0.38
CA ASP A 311 21.92 -25.91 -1.01
C ASP A 311 21.15 -25.79 -2.33
N SER A 312 20.20 -24.87 -2.45
CA SER A 312 19.47 -24.61 -3.68
C SER A 312 19.07 -23.14 -3.84
N LEU A 313 18.72 -22.76 -5.06
CA LEU A 313 18.16 -21.43 -5.37
C LEU A 313 16.64 -21.50 -5.55
N ASP A 314 16.00 -22.58 -5.08
CA ASP A 314 14.59 -22.85 -5.35
C ASP A 314 13.69 -21.79 -4.74
N GLU A 315 14.11 -21.20 -3.61
CA GLU A 315 13.39 -20.10 -2.95
C GLU A 315 13.22 -18.88 -3.86
N PHE A 316 14.19 -18.62 -4.75
CA PHE A 316 14.07 -17.56 -5.74
C PHE A 316 13.03 -17.86 -6.81
N ASP A 317 12.97 -19.12 -7.25
CA ASP A 317 12.07 -19.56 -8.31
C ASP A 317 10.63 -19.66 -7.77
N ASP A 318 10.44 -20.16 -6.55
CA ASP A 318 9.15 -20.15 -5.85
C ASP A 318 8.66 -18.72 -5.56
N SER A 319 9.54 -17.83 -5.08
CA SER A 319 9.18 -16.41 -4.88
C SER A 319 8.74 -15.74 -6.18
N ARG A 320 9.41 -16.03 -7.29
CA ARG A 320 9.03 -15.52 -8.61
C ARG A 320 7.65 -16.03 -9.02
N ASP A 321 7.37 -17.31 -8.81
CA ASP A 321 6.11 -17.94 -9.22
C ASP A 321 4.93 -17.44 -8.39
N VAL A 322 5.10 -17.25 -7.07
CA VAL A 322 4.07 -16.63 -6.21
C VAL A 322 3.73 -15.22 -6.71
N VAL A 323 4.73 -14.40 -7.01
CA VAL A 323 4.52 -13.02 -7.50
C VAL A 323 3.91 -13.02 -8.91
N GLN A 324 4.26 -13.99 -9.76
CA GLN A 324 3.65 -14.16 -11.08
C GLN A 324 2.17 -14.55 -10.97
N ASN A 325 1.85 -15.49 -10.09
CA ASN A 325 0.46 -15.89 -9.81
C ASN A 325 -0.37 -14.71 -9.30
N LEU A 326 0.20 -13.87 -8.43
CA LEU A 326 -0.43 -12.63 -7.98
C LEU A 326 -0.74 -11.69 -9.15
N VAL A 327 0.21 -11.50 -10.08
CA VAL A 327 -0.01 -10.68 -11.28
C VAL A 327 -1.15 -11.23 -12.13
N ASP A 328 -1.20 -12.54 -12.31
CA ASP A 328 -2.20 -13.18 -13.16
C ASP A 328 -3.59 -13.16 -12.50
N GLU A 329 -3.66 -13.27 -11.18
CA GLU A 329 -4.90 -13.08 -10.43
C GLU A 329 -5.44 -11.65 -10.54
N TYR A 330 -4.59 -10.62 -10.44
CA TYR A 330 -5.04 -9.23 -10.66
C TYR A 330 -5.57 -9.00 -12.08
N LYS A 331 -5.01 -9.68 -13.09
CA LYS A 331 -5.55 -9.63 -14.46
C LYS A 331 -6.86 -10.41 -14.59
N ALA A 332 -6.97 -11.55 -13.91
CA ALA A 332 -8.20 -12.33 -13.88
C ALA A 332 -9.34 -11.53 -13.24
N CYS A 333 -9.06 -10.73 -12.19
CA CYS A 333 -10.02 -9.82 -11.56
C CYS A 333 -10.66 -8.81 -12.54
N GLU A 334 -10.02 -8.49 -13.66
CA GLU A 334 -10.56 -7.56 -14.66
C GLU A 334 -11.64 -8.21 -15.54
N ARG A 335 -11.73 -9.55 -15.52
CA ARG A 335 -12.64 -10.32 -16.38
C ARG A 335 -13.95 -10.70 -15.68
N PRO A 336 -15.07 -10.85 -16.42
CA PRO A 336 -16.35 -11.28 -15.83
C PRO A 336 -16.34 -12.70 -15.25
N ASP A 337 -15.48 -13.58 -15.73
CA ASP A 337 -15.36 -15.00 -15.36
C ASP A 337 -14.46 -15.23 -14.13
N TYR A 338 -14.03 -14.17 -13.42
CA TYR A 338 -13.14 -14.27 -12.27
C TYR A 338 -13.65 -15.23 -11.17
N LEU A 339 -14.95 -15.24 -10.90
CA LEU A 339 -15.54 -16.12 -9.88
C LEU A 339 -15.41 -17.60 -10.24
N GLU A 340 -15.42 -17.94 -11.53
CA GLU A 340 -15.17 -19.31 -12.02
C GLU A 340 -13.68 -19.63 -11.97
N TRP A 341 -12.82 -18.65 -12.27
CA TRP A 341 -11.36 -18.79 -12.18
C TRP A 341 -10.87 -19.06 -10.75
N CYS A 342 -11.48 -18.47 -9.73
CA CYS A 342 -11.14 -18.74 -8.32
C CYS A 342 -11.66 -20.08 -7.80
N GLY A 343 -12.71 -20.63 -8.42
CA GLY A 343 -13.32 -21.90 -8.02
C GLY A 343 -12.71 -23.14 -8.70
N ALA A 344 -11.85 -22.93 -9.69
CA ALA A 344 -11.05 -23.94 -10.37
C ALA A 344 -9.65 -24.05 -9.76
#